data_AF-A0A2N9N4Z6-F1
#
_entry.id   AF-A0A2N9N4Z6-F1
#
_cell.length_a   1.000
_cell.length_b   1.000
_cell.length_c   1.000
_cell.angle_alpha   90.00
_cell.angle_beta   90.00
_cell.angle_gamma   90.00
#
_symmetry.space_group_name_H-M   'P 1'
#
loop_
_entity.id
_entity.type
_entity.pdbx_description
1 polymer ?
#
loop_
_entity_poly.entity_id
_entity_poly.type
_entity_poly.pdbx_seq_one_letter_code
_entity_poly.pdbx_strand_id
1 'polypeptide(L)'
;MLRVEDQVRKLAAFTSVLLMATAEALAQENQTRPVKRIVVSIPDRKLAVMQEGKVVKIFATAVGAPQSPSPTGSFKIVEALANPTWYGKGKIVRPGANNPIGTRWLGLSLKGYGIHGTNAPGSIGHNVSHGCIRLRNRDIEELFTLVTTGDQVELYGERTTETAQIFGTATQAAPAAAPVATVAAVTGEQQ
;
A
#
# COMPACT_ATOMS: atom_id res chain seq x y z
N MET A 1 18.06 11.35 57.49
CA MET A 1 18.45 11.69 56.10
C MET A 1 18.73 10.43 55.27
N LEU A 2 19.59 9.51 55.75
CA LEU A 2 19.95 8.22 55.09
C LEU A 2 18.76 7.35 54.64
N ARG A 3 17.67 7.27 55.41
CA ARG A 3 16.50 6.42 55.10
C ARG A 3 15.69 6.90 53.89
N VAL A 4 15.70 8.21 53.61
CA VAL A 4 14.95 8.78 52.46
C VAL A 4 15.77 8.59 51.18
N GLU A 5 17.09 8.78 51.25
CA GLU A 5 18.00 8.55 50.12
C GLU A 5 17.97 7.10 49.64
N ASP A 6 17.91 6.14 50.58
CA ASP A 6 17.75 4.72 50.25
C ASP A 6 16.40 4.40 49.60
N GLN A 7 15.31 5.04 50.03
CA GLN A 7 13.99 4.85 49.41
C GLN A 7 13.97 5.44 48.00
N VAL A 8 14.60 6.61 47.79
CA VAL A 8 14.73 7.23 46.48
C VAL A 8 15.57 6.37 45.54
N ARG A 9 16.69 5.80 46.02
CA ARG A 9 17.53 4.87 45.24
C ARG A 9 16.79 3.59 44.88
N LYS A 10 16.06 3.00 45.82
CA LYS A 10 15.24 1.80 45.57
C LYS A 10 14.13 2.10 44.56
N LEU A 11 13.42 3.23 44.71
CA LEU A 11 12.38 3.64 43.77
C LEU A 11 12.95 3.86 42.37
N ALA A 12 14.08 4.56 42.24
CA ALA A 12 14.75 4.79 40.98
C ALA A 12 15.21 3.48 40.30
N ALA A 13 15.70 2.51 41.09
CA ALA A 13 16.07 1.19 40.57
C ALA A 13 14.83 0.42 40.07
N PHE A 14 13.74 0.41 40.84
CA PHE A 14 12.49 -0.24 40.42
C PHE A 14 11.90 0.36 39.15
N THR A 15 11.86 1.69 39.04
CA THR A 15 11.36 2.36 37.82
C THR A 15 12.25 2.07 36.61
N SER A 16 13.56 1.98 36.81
CA SER A 16 14.51 1.67 35.73
C SER A 16 14.35 0.23 35.24
N VAL A 17 14.23 -0.73 36.15
CA VAL A 17 13.98 -2.14 35.81
C VAL A 17 12.62 -2.30 35.11
N LEU A 18 11.58 -1.63 35.59
CA LEU A 18 10.26 -1.66 34.94
C LEU A 18 10.31 -1.08 33.52
N LEU A 19 11.00 0.06 33.33
CA LEU A 19 11.15 0.67 32.01
C LEU A 19 11.91 -0.26 31.03
N MET A 20 13.00 -0.88 31.49
CA MET A 20 13.76 -1.85 30.68
C MET A 20 12.90 -3.06 30.32
N ALA A 21 12.20 -3.66 31.29
CA ALA A 21 11.31 -4.79 31.03
C ALA A 21 10.19 -4.45 30.03
N THR A 22 9.65 -3.23 30.08
CA THR A 22 8.65 -2.78 29.08
C THR A 22 9.25 -2.61 27.69
N ALA A 23 10.45 -2.03 27.57
CA ALA A 23 11.12 -1.88 26.28
C ALA A 23 11.46 -3.24 25.66
N GLU A 24 11.93 -4.19 26.47
CA GLU A 24 12.21 -5.57 26.05
C GLU A 24 10.94 -6.29 25.60
N ALA A 25 9.82 -6.17 26.33
CA ALA A 25 8.55 -6.78 25.94
C ALA A 25 8.05 -6.25 24.58
N LEU A 26 8.12 -4.93 24.36
CA LEU A 26 7.73 -4.31 23.09
C LEU A 26 8.67 -4.72 21.94
N ALA A 27 9.98 -4.80 22.20
CA ALA A 27 10.94 -5.27 21.22
C ALA A 27 10.67 -6.74 20.84
N GLN A 28 10.43 -7.59 21.83
CA GLN A 28 10.16 -9.01 21.64
C GLN A 28 8.85 -9.25 20.88
N GLU A 29 7.80 -8.49 21.17
CA GLU A 29 6.54 -8.52 20.40
C GLU A 29 6.79 -8.20 18.92
N ASN A 30 7.57 -7.16 18.64
CA ASN A 30 7.89 -6.76 17.28
C ASN A 30 8.75 -7.81 16.53
N GLN A 31 9.65 -8.52 17.23
CA GLN A 31 10.48 -9.59 16.63
C GLN A 31 9.69 -10.88 16.38
N THR A 32 8.68 -11.17 17.18
CA THR A 32 7.93 -12.44 17.13
C THR A 32 6.64 -12.36 16.33
N ARG A 33 6.16 -11.15 16.01
CA ARG A 33 5.01 -10.95 15.13
C ARG A 33 5.28 -11.59 13.75
N PRO A 34 4.35 -12.40 13.21
CA PRO A 34 4.47 -12.90 11.85
C PRO A 34 4.45 -11.74 10.85
N VAL A 35 5.49 -11.68 10.01
CA VAL A 35 5.61 -10.73 8.91
C VAL A 35 4.45 -10.96 7.95
N LYS A 36 3.67 -9.91 7.69
CA LYS A 36 2.58 -9.99 6.71
C LYS A 36 3.13 -9.78 5.31
N ARG A 37 2.47 -10.39 4.34
CA ARG A 37 2.79 -10.25 2.92
C ARG A 37 1.70 -9.43 2.24
N ILE A 38 2.09 -8.37 1.58
CA ILE A 38 1.21 -7.48 0.82
C ILE A 38 1.46 -7.76 -0.65
N VAL A 39 0.46 -8.30 -1.33
CA VAL A 39 0.55 -8.64 -2.75
C VAL A 39 -0.18 -7.57 -3.55
N VAL A 40 0.49 -6.98 -4.53
CA VAL A 40 -0.08 -5.98 -5.43
C VAL A 40 -0.01 -6.51 -6.86
N SER A 41 -1.17 -6.60 -7.50
CA SER A 41 -1.27 -6.91 -8.93
C SER A 41 -1.58 -5.64 -9.70
N ILE A 42 -0.62 -5.20 -10.52
CA ILE A 42 -0.79 -4.09 -11.46
C ILE A 42 -1.91 -4.38 -12.47
N PRO A 43 -1.97 -5.55 -13.16
CA PRO A 43 -3.02 -5.80 -14.14
C PRO A 43 -4.42 -5.90 -13.52
N ASP A 44 -4.53 -6.45 -12.31
CA ASP A 44 -5.82 -6.58 -11.61
C ASP A 44 -6.24 -5.29 -10.89
N ARG A 45 -5.31 -4.34 -10.69
CA ARG A 45 -5.49 -3.11 -9.91
C ARG A 45 -6.02 -3.40 -8.51
N LYS A 46 -5.39 -4.38 -7.87
CA LYS A 46 -5.75 -4.87 -6.53
C LYS A 46 -4.52 -5.03 -5.66
N LEU A 47 -4.75 -4.86 -4.36
CA LEU A 47 -3.81 -5.13 -3.29
C LEU A 47 -4.46 -6.10 -2.31
N ALA A 48 -3.78 -7.18 -1.96
CA ALA A 48 -4.19 -8.13 -0.92
C ALA A 48 -3.23 -8.06 0.27
N VAL A 49 -3.79 -8.11 1.48
CA VAL A 49 -3.04 -8.39 2.71
C VAL A 49 -3.15 -9.88 2.98
N MET A 50 -2.01 -10.55 3.07
CA MET A 50 -1.88 -11.97 3.33
C MET A 50 -1.30 -12.19 4.73
N GLN A 51 -1.90 -13.10 5.49
CA GLN A 51 -1.39 -13.58 6.76
C GLN A 51 -1.50 -15.10 6.79
N GLU A 52 -0.38 -15.79 7.03
CA GLU A 52 -0.32 -17.25 7.10
C GLU A 52 -0.93 -17.94 5.85
N GLY A 53 -0.64 -17.39 4.67
CA GLY A 53 -1.14 -17.90 3.39
C GLY A 53 -2.62 -17.61 3.10
N LYS A 54 -3.34 -16.95 4.00
CA LYS A 54 -4.74 -16.57 3.82
C LYS A 54 -4.88 -15.10 3.45
N VAL A 55 -5.84 -14.81 2.58
CA VAL A 55 -6.26 -13.45 2.26
C VAL A 55 -7.02 -12.87 3.47
N VAL A 56 -6.48 -11.83 4.07
CA VAL A 56 -7.13 -11.08 5.16
C VAL A 56 -8.07 -10.02 4.58
N LYS A 57 -7.60 -9.27 3.57
CA LYS A 57 -8.34 -8.17 2.97
C LYS A 57 -7.85 -7.89 1.55
N ILE A 58 -8.75 -7.46 0.67
CA ILE A 58 -8.44 -6.99 -0.69
C ILE A 58 -8.94 -5.56 -0.85
N PHE A 59 -8.11 -4.73 -1.49
CA PHE A 59 -8.38 -3.33 -1.81
C PHE A 59 -8.26 -3.09 -3.31
N ALA A 60 -9.10 -2.22 -3.85
CA ALA A 60 -8.92 -1.69 -5.20
C ALA A 60 -7.85 -0.60 -5.19
N THR A 61 -7.01 -0.54 -6.24
CA THR A 61 -5.92 0.41 -6.33
C THR A 61 -5.94 1.21 -7.63
N ALA A 62 -5.24 2.34 -7.65
CA ALA A 62 -4.70 2.91 -8.89
C ALA A 62 -3.19 2.64 -8.91
N VAL A 63 -2.67 2.30 -10.07
CA VAL A 63 -1.24 2.01 -10.29
C VAL A 63 -0.65 2.95 -11.32
N GLY A 64 0.65 2.85 -11.59
CA GLY A 64 1.37 3.68 -12.55
C GLY A 64 0.71 3.68 -13.93
N ALA A 65 0.68 4.85 -14.58
CA ALA A 65 0.35 4.94 -16.00
C ALA A 65 1.38 4.18 -16.85
N PRO A 66 1.05 3.72 -18.07
CA PRO A 66 2.02 3.05 -18.94
C PRO A 66 3.31 3.86 -19.19
N GLN A 67 3.20 5.19 -19.22
CA GLN A 67 4.32 6.12 -19.41
C GLN A 67 5.11 6.39 -18.11
N SER A 68 4.61 5.94 -16.97
CA SER A 68 5.23 6.04 -15.64
C SER A 68 4.81 4.83 -14.78
N PRO A 69 5.28 3.62 -15.12
CA PRO A 69 4.78 2.38 -14.53
C PRO A 69 5.15 2.27 -13.06
N SER A 70 4.35 1.52 -12.31
CA SER A 70 4.73 1.13 -10.95
C SER A 70 5.91 0.16 -10.99
N PRO A 71 6.86 0.25 -10.04
CA PRO A 71 7.99 -0.66 -9.97
C PRO A 71 7.51 -2.08 -9.68
N THR A 72 8.17 -3.09 -10.25
CA THR A 72 7.89 -4.50 -9.98
C THR A 72 8.98 -5.10 -9.09
N GLY A 73 8.65 -6.17 -8.35
CA GLY A 73 9.59 -6.86 -7.48
C GLY A 73 9.16 -6.88 -6.01
N SER A 74 10.11 -7.20 -5.13
CA SER A 74 9.90 -7.33 -3.69
C SER A 74 10.48 -6.12 -2.94
N PHE A 75 9.70 -5.59 -2.01
CA PHE A 75 10.00 -4.43 -1.19
C PHE A 75 9.60 -4.70 0.26
N LYS A 76 9.96 -3.78 1.15
CA LYS A 76 9.46 -3.73 2.53
C LYS A 76 8.78 -2.40 2.80
N ILE A 77 7.80 -2.39 3.70
CA ILE A 77 7.35 -1.14 4.32
C ILE A 77 8.47 -0.66 5.24
N VAL A 78 9.01 0.53 4.98
CA VAL A 78 10.10 1.13 5.78
C VAL A 78 9.63 2.33 6.59
N GLU A 79 8.47 2.87 6.27
CA GLU A 79 7.92 4.07 6.89
C GLU A 79 6.39 4.02 6.89
N ALA A 80 5.77 4.44 7.99
CA ALA A 80 4.32 4.56 8.11
C ALA A 80 3.97 5.91 8.74
N LEU A 81 3.36 6.82 7.98
CA LEU A 81 3.01 8.16 8.44
C LEU A 81 1.49 8.38 8.38
N ALA A 82 0.92 8.80 9.51
CA ALA A 82 -0.43 9.33 9.58
C ALA A 82 -0.42 10.83 9.30
N ASN A 83 -1.38 11.30 8.49
CA ASN A 83 -1.52 12.70 8.10
C ASN A 83 -0.19 13.28 7.59
N PRO A 84 0.37 12.72 6.50
CA PRO A 84 1.70 13.09 6.03
C PRO A 84 1.68 14.50 5.40
N THR A 85 2.77 15.24 5.56
CA THR A 85 3.03 16.42 4.71
C THR A 85 3.65 15.92 3.41
N TRP A 86 3.13 16.39 2.28
CA TRP A 86 3.68 16.04 0.97
C TRP A 86 4.71 17.06 0.50
N TYR A 87 5.81 16.55 -0.03
CA TYR A 87 6.89 17.34 -0.63
C TYR A 87 7.08 16.89 -2.08
N GLY A 88 6.97 17.81 -3.03
CA GLY A 88 7.22 17.48 -4.44
C GLY A 88 7.01 18.65 -5.38
N LYS A 89 7.71 18.65 -6.52
CA LYS A 89 7.64 19.71 -7.55
C LYS A 89 7.86 21.13 -6.96
N GLY A 90 8.76 21.25 -5.97
CA GLY A 90 9.02 22.51 -5.26
C GLY A 90 7.89 23.00 -4.35
N LYS A 91 6.88 22.16 -4.08
CA LYS A 91 5.73 22.50 -3.24
C LYS A 91 5.73 21.68 -1.96
N ILE A 92 5.22 22.31 -0.90
CA ILE A 92 4.94 21.68 0.39
C ILE A 92 3.43 21.75 0.59
N VAL A 93 2.78 20.60 0.74
CA VAL A 93 1.32 20.51 0.95
C VAL A 93 1.09 19.84 2.30
N ARG A 94 0.53 20.60 3.23
CA ARG A 94 0.17 20.11 4.57
C ARG A 94 -0.93 19.05 4.51
N PRO A 95 -1.14 18.29 5.59
CA PRO A 95 -2.24 17.33 5.67
C PRO A 95 -3.60 18.01 5.42
N GLY A 96 -4.49 17.35 4.69
CA GLY A 96 -5.81 17.87 4.35
C GLY A 96 -6.30 17.43 2.98
N ALA A 97 -7.48 17.91 2.59
CA ALA A 97 -8.18 17.48 1.37
C ALA A 97 -7.36 17.66 0.08
N ASN A 98 -6.47 18.65 0.03
CA ASN A 98 -5.66 18.95 -1.16
C ASN A 98 -4.37 18.13 -1.24
N ASN A 99 -4.06 17.33 -0.21
CA ASN A 99 -2.82 16.57 -0.17
C ASN A 99 -2.84 15.39 -1.17
N PRO A 100 -1.91 15.33 -2.15
CA PRO A 100 -1.95 14.33 -3.21
C PRO A 100 -1.70 12.91 -2.74
N ILE A 101 -1.09 12.73 -1.56
CA ILE A 101 -0.87 11.41 -0.96
C ILE A 101 -1.94 11.05 0.10
N GLY A 102 -2.95 11.90 0.27
CA GLY A 102 -4.11 11.64 1.11
C GLY A 102 -3.79 11.59 2.60
N THR A 103 -4.48 10.71 3.34
CA THR A 103 -4.48 10.68 4.80
C THR A 103 -3.39 9.81 5.42
N ARG A 104 -2.79 8.90 4.64
CA ARG A 104 -1.80 7.92 5.10
C ARG A 104 -0.73 7.68 4.04
N TRP A 105 0.49 7.44 4.48
CA TRP A 105 1.63 7.07 3.65
C TRP A 105 2.32 5.83 4.22
N LEU A 106 2.53 4.83 3.37
CA LEU A 106 3.33 3.65 3.64
C LEU A 106 4.51 3.64 2.65
N GLY A 107 5.68 4.09 3.11
CA GLY A 107 6.89 4.17 2.30
C GLY A 107 7.49 2.80 2.05
N LEU A 108 7.88 2.53 0.82
CA LEU A 108 8.55 1.28 0.43
C LEU A 108 10.07 1.40 0.56
N SER A 109 10.76 0.27 0.62
CA SER A 109 12.23 0.17 0.55
C SER A 109 12.81 0.56 -0.82
N LEU A 110 12.07 1.34 -1.60
CA LEU A 110 12.47 1.99 -2.84
C LEU A 110 12.16 3.48 -2.70
N LYS A 111 13.21 4.31 -2.71
CA LYS A 111 13.12 5.74 -2.43
C LYS A 111 12.10 6.42 -3.34
N GLY A 112 11.16 7.14 -2.74
CA GLY A 112 10.13 7.91 -3.44
C GLY A 112 8.88 7.11 -3.84
N TYR A 113 8.81 5.82 -3.52
CA TYR A 113 7.66 4.97 -3.80
C TYR A 113 6.95 4.55 -2.51
N GLY A 114 5.63 4.46 -2.59
CA GLY A 114 4.79 4.17 -1.44
C GLY A 114 3.39 3.69 -1.84
N ILE A 115 2.70 3.15 -0.85
CA ILE A 115 1.25 2.91 -0.86
C ILE A 115 0.60 4.06 -0.09
N HIS A 116 -0.34 4.77 -0.70
CA HIS A 116 -0.87 5.99 -0.12
C HIS A 116 -2.32 6.27 -0.48
N GLY A 117 -2.94 7.23 0.21
CA GLY A 117 -4.30 7.71 -0.08
C GLY A 117 -4.35 8.58 -1.34
N THR A 118 -5.39 9.38 -1.51
CA THR A 118 -5.41 10.34 -2.63
C THR A 118 -6.41 11.47 -2.40
N ASN A 119 -6.13 12.64 -2.97
CA ASN A 119 -7.09 13.73 -3.14
C ASN A 119 -7.94 13.59 -4.42
N ALA A 120 -7.68 12.57 -5.25
CA ALA A 120 -8.37 12.32 -6.50
C ALA A 120 -9.05 10.93 -6.48
N PRO A 121 -10.13 10.72 -5.71
CA PRO A 121 -10.74 9.40 -5.52
C PRO A 121 -11.27 8.76 -6.82
N GLY A 122 -11.61 9.56 -7.83
CA GLY A 122 -11.98 9.06 -9.16
C GLY A 122 -10.83 8.41 -9.94
N SER A 123 -9.59 8.50 -9.46
CA SER A 123 -8.43 7.82 -10.07
C SER A 123 -8.35 6.33 -9.74
N ILE A 124 -9.04 5.87 -8.69
CA ILE A 124 -8.97 4.49 -8.22
C ILE A 124 -9.62 3.54 -9.24
N GLY A 125 -8.92 2.47 -9.59
CA GLY A 125 -9.32 1.56 -10.66
C GLY A 125 -8.81 1.95 -12.05
N HIS A 126 -7.92 2.95 -12.16
CA HIS A 126 -7.29 3.39 -13.40
C HIS A 126 -5.75 3.42 -13.31
N ASN A 127 -5.06 3.37 -14.46
CA ASN A 127 -3.59 3.47 -14.54
C ASN A 127 -3.17 4.93 -14.77
N VAL A 128 -3.26 5.76 -13.73
CA VAL A 128 -3.11 7.23 -13.85
C VAL A 128 -2.15 7.83 -12.82
N SER A 129 -1.48 7.01 -12.03
CA SER A 129 -0.49 7.50 -11.08
C SER A 129 0.89 7.66 -11.73
N HIS A 130 1.80 8.35 -11.03
CA HIS A 130 3.22 8.46 -11.43
C HIS A 130 4.06 7.33 -10.81
N GLY A 131 3.51 6.10 -10.77
CA GLY A 131 4.19 4.90 -10.29
C GLY A 131 3.88 4.46 -8.85
N CYS A 132 3.30 5.32 -8.00
CA CYS A 132 2.89 4.94 -6.64
C CYS A 132 1.56 4.16 -6.61
N ILE A 133 1.34 3.36 -5.56
CA ILE A 133 0.10 2.61 -5.37
C ILE A 133 -0.90 3.50 -4.62
N ARG A 134 -2.00 3.90 -5.28
CA ARG A 134 -3.05 4.73 -4.68
C ARG A 134 -4.22 3.90 -4.20
N LEU A 135 -4.72 4.20 -3.01
CA LEU A 135 -5.97 3.69 -2.44
C LEU A 135 -6.93 4.86 -2.16
N ARG A 136 -8.22 4.55 -1.99
CA ARG A 136 -9.16 5.52 -1.39
C ARG A 136 -8.72 5.82 0.05
N ASN A 137 -8.98 7.02 0.55
CA ASN A 137 -8.54 7.40 1.90
C ASN A 137 -9.05 6.45 2.99
N ARG A 138 -10.32 6.02 2.91
CA ARG A 138 -10.85 5.01 3.85
C ARG A 138 -10.14 3.66 3.78
N ASP A 139 -9.71 3.26 2.57
CA ASP A 139 -9.09 1.96 2.32
C ASP A 139 -7.62 1.98 2.78
N ILE A 140 -6.89 3.09 2.57
CA ILE A 140 -5.54 3.23 3.12
C ILE A 140 -5.56 3.37 4.64
N GLU A 141 -6.58 3.99 5.22
CA GLU A 141 -6.75 4.07 6.67
C GLU A 141 -6.95 2.69 7.29
N GLU A 142 -7.75 1.82 6.64
CA GLU A 142 -7.88 0.42 7.05
C GLU A 142 -6.56 -0.34 6.83
N LEU A 143 -5.92 -0.22 5.66
CA LEU A 143 -4.63 -0.88 5.41
C LEU A 143 -3.58 -0.48 6.47
N PHE A 144 -3.56 0.79 6.88
CA PHE A 144 -2.64 1.32 7.87
C PHE A 144 -2.79 0.68 9.26
N THR A 145 -3.96 0.15 9.61
CA THR A 145 -4.13 -0.60 10.87
C THR A 145 -3.75 -2.08 10.72
N LEU A 146 -3.73 -2.59 9.49
CA LEU A 146 -3.42 -3.99 9.21
C LEU A 146 -1.92 -4.25 9.04
N VAL A 147 -1.12 -3.26 8.62
CA VAL A 147 0.30 -3.44 8.29
C VAL A 147 1.22 -2.68 9.24
N THR A 148 2.49 -3.08 9.30
CA THR A 148 3.55 -2.38 10.04
C THR A 148 4.83 -2.29 9.22
N THR A 149 5.75 -1.42 9.65
CA THR A 149 7.11 -1.37 9.14
C THR A 149 7.78 -2.74 9.28
N GLY A 150 8.37 -3.23 8.19
CA GLY A 150 8.97 -4.55 8.09
C GLY A 150 8.13 -5.57 7.31
N ASP A 151 6.82 -5.34 7.16
CA ASP A 151 5.97 -6.19 6.31
C ASP A 151 6.45 -6.17 4.85
N GLN A 152 6.33 -7.32 4.17
CA GLN A 152 6.82 -7.53 2.81
C GLN A 152 5.80 -7.09 1.78
N VAL A 153 6.22 -6.40 0.74
CA VAL A 153 5.37 -5.91 -0.35
C VAL A 153 5.89 -6.48 -1.67
N GLU A 154 5.03 -7.13 -2.45
CA GLU A 154 5.37 -7.72 -3.74
C GLU A 154 4.49 -7.11 -4.84
N LEU A 155 5.12 -6.42 -5.80
CA LEU A 155 4.45 -5.85 -6.97
C LEU A 155 4.66 -6.73 -8.20
N TYR A 156 3.56 -7.24 -8.73
CA TYR A 156 3.51 -8.05 -9.94
C TYR A 156 3.06 -7.19 -11.12
N GLY A 157 3.92 -7.12 -12.14
CA GLY A 157 3.63 -6.45 -13.42
C GLY A 157 2.71 -7.25 -14.33
N GLU A 158 2.71 -8.57 -14.17
CA GLU A 158 1.91 -9.50 -14.96
C GLU A 158 0.99 -10.33 -14.05
N ARG A 159 -0.09 -10.87 -14.63
CA ARG A 159 -0.99 -11.76 -13.91
C ARG A 159 -0.37 -13.16 -13.86
N THR A 160 0.04 -13.58 -12.66
CA THR A 160 0.59 -14.92 -12.39
C THR A 160 -0.53 -15.86 -11.94
N THR A 161 -0.23 -17.16 -11.87
CA THR A 161 -1.17 -18.15 -11.29
C THR A 161 -1.54 -17.79 -9.85
N GLU A 162 -0.56 -17.34 -9.07
CA GLU A 162 -0.78 -16.93 -7.69
C GLU A 162 -1.69 -15.69 -7.61
N THR A 163 -1.39 -14.63 -8.36
CA THR A 163 -2.24 -13.43 -8.32
C THR A 163 -3.62 -13.71 -8.89
N ALA A 164 -3.75 -14.62 -9.86
CA ALA A 164 -5.05 -15.10 -10.32
C ALA A 164 -5.85 -15.84 -9.23
N GLN A 165 -5.20 -16.64 -8.38
CA GLN A 165 -5.84 -17.33 -7.24
C GLN A 165 -6.21 -16.35 -6.12
N ILE A 166 -5.37 -15.36 -5.86
CA ILE A 166 -5.62 -14.34 -4.83
C ILE A 166 -6.76 -13.40 -5.26
N PHE A 167 -6.83 -13.03 -6.54
CA PHE A 167 -7.69 -11.94 -7.03
C PHE A 167 -8.86 -12.36 -7.94
N GLY A 168 -8.97 -13.64 -8.33
CA GLY A 168 -10.07 -14.22 -9.11
C GLY A 168 -10.58 -15.52 -8.48
N THR A 169 -11.83 -15.93 -8.68
CA THR A 169 -12.76 -15.75 -9.82
C THR A 169 -13.54 -14.43 -9.86
N ALA A 170 -13.45 -13.73 -11.00
CA ALA A 170 -14.59 -12.99 -11.53
C ALA A 170 -15.29 -13.91 -12.54
N THR A 171 -16.58 -14.15 -12.37
CA THR A 171 -17.47 -14.75 -13.38
C THR A 171 -17.25 -14.12 -14.75
N GLN A 172 -17.33 -14.94 -15.80
CA GLN A 172 -17.40 -14.55 -17.21
C GLN A 172 -18.29 -13.31 -17.46
N ALA A 173 -17.71 -12.27 -18.04
CA ALA A 173 -18.30 -11.28 -18.98
C ALA A 173 -17.18 -10.25 -19.29
N ALA A 174 -16.79 -9.92 -20.51
CA ALA A 174 -17.34 -10.12 -21.84
C ALA A 174 -16.18 -10.39 -22.83
N PRO A 175 -16.42 -11.01 -24.00
CA PRO A 175 -15.39 -11.25 -25.00
C PRO A 175 -14.77 -9.92 -25.44
N ALA A 176 -13.45 -9.95 -25.61
CA ALA A 176 -12.69 -8.91 -26.30
C ALA A 176 -13.41 -8.55 -27.61
N ALA A 177 -13.65 -7.26 -27.82
CA ALA A 177 -14.13 -6.76 -29.08
C ALA A 177 -13.20 -7.27 -30.20
N ALA A 178 -13.79 -8.02 -31.13
CA ALA A 178 -13.14 -8.50 -32.35
C ALA A 178 -12.64 -7.30 -33.18
N PRO A 179 -11.62 -7.49 -34.03
CA PRO A 179 -11.11 -6.43 -34.89
C PRO A 179 -12.21 -5.99 -35.88
N VAL A 180 -12.39 -4.68 -36.01
CA VAL A 180 -13.25 -4.09 -37.04
C VAL A 180 -12.62 -4.39 -38.40
N ALA A 181 -13.23 -5.33 -39.14
CA ALA A 181 -12.93 -5.54 -40.54
C ALA A 181 -13.55 -4.38 -41.35
N THR A 182 -12.70 -3.58 -41.99
CA THR A 182 -13.11 -2.56 -42.95
C THR A 182 -13.64 -3.25 -44.21
N VAL A 183 -14.95 -3.15 -44.45
CA VAL A 183 -15.55 -3.52 -45.75
C VAL A 183 -15.59 -2.28 -46.61
N ALA A 184 -14.79 -2.25 -47.68
CA ALA A 184 -14.88 -1.25 -48.74
C ALA A 184 -16.12 -1.55 -49.58
N ALA A 185 -17.09 -0.62 -49.57
CA ALA A 185 -18.24 -0.68 -50.45
C ALA A 185 -17.85 -0.23 -51.86
N VAL A 186 -18.11 -1.11 -52.81
CA VAL A 186 -18.13 -0.86 -54.25
C VAL A 186 -19.35 0.00 -54.56
N THR A 187 -19.13 1.22 -55.08
CA THR A 187 -20.18 2.02 -55.73
C THR A 187 -20.20 1.70 -57.22
N GLY A 188 -21.29 1.08 -57.66
CA GLY A 188 -21.64 0.96 -59.07
C GLY A 188 -23.15 0.73 -59.23
N GLU A 189 -23.85 1.73 -59.77
CA GLU A 189 -25.04 1.67 -60.64
C GLU A 189 -25.46 3.14 -60.90
N GLN A 190 -25.27 3.66 -62.11
CA GLN A 190 -26.25 3.62 -63.21
C GLN A 190 -27.59 4.29 -62.86
N GLN A 191 -27.70 5.57 -63.17
CA GLN A 191 -28.68 6.15 -64.09
C GLN A 191 -28.14 7.47 -64.65
#